data_AF-A0A1H0WRW9-F1
#
_entry.id   AF-A0A1H0WRW9-F1
#
_cell.length_a   1.000
_cell.length_b   1.000
_cell.length_c   1.000
_cell.angle_alpha   90.00
_cell.angle_beta   90.00
_cell.angle_gamma   90.00
#
_symmetry.space_group_name_H-M   'P 1'
#
loop_
_entity.id
_entity.type
_entity.pdbx_description
1 polymer ?
#
loop_
_entity_poly.entity_id
_entity_poly.type
_entity_poly.pdbx_seq_one_letter_code
_entity_poly.pdbx_strand_id
1 'polypeptide(L)'
;MPYVLGVHLGATSTSAAVVVRDGGQWAPPAPFPLGSARAEVPTALGRLPDGTRLAGEAAASRAAESPEWVCTDFVTEVGTDTPLLLGGEFVPPHRLAASMVEWVADQVANRYGYPAEHIAVSHGACWGTHRTHRLHRALAELGLTDVTLLPEPLAVATDYVSRQPVSPGRSIAVGNVGGSGADATVLRRGESRWGEGSVRGPGAELELRGVTVSGSRPAGRELDDLVLEQLRAELGEPLAELDPFEARHRAAAAHLRAECTRVREELSTRESAAANVVLPSFSGEVPLARLRYEELARPHLELLPEKLAQAVQSASLVPDDLEAVVLAGGPTRTPLLRRLVRERLHERSPAAEGAGIAVRVDGSPELVAARGAAYCAVDVLSAATDRAAARAETSVLVRVDDSVAEAEHVQHYDYDPMNEQAVEAPVDAADRSARPPRPPVEVEPMHIEPPPKRKAVKIVKLSLAAILIIFGLVMTFVQGFGGQQPEQPGVLRQVGN
;
A
#
# COMPACT_ATOMS: atom_id res chain seq x y z
N MET A 1 -19.52 8.21 -12.10
CA MET A 1 -19.07 9.16 -11.05
C MET A 1 -17.56 9.08 -10.85
N PRO A 2 -16.77 10.00 -11.42
CA PRO A 2 -15.32 10.01 -11.26
C PRO A 2 -14.91 9.79 -9.80
N TYR A 3 -13.89 8.97 -9.57
CA TYR A 3 -13.43 8.63 -8.24
C TYR A 3 -11.91 8.43 -8.21
N VAL A 4 -11.33 8.57 -7.03
CA VAL A 4 -9.95 8.19 -6.76
C VAL A 4 -9.89 7.04 -5.77
N LEU A 5 -8.79 6.29 -5.81
CA LEU A 5 -8.57 5.10 -5.01
C LEU A 5 -7.34 5.30 -4.10
N GLY A 6 -7.53 5.14 -2.79
CA GLY A 6 -6.46 4.94 -1.83
C GLY A 6 -6.29 3.47 -1.51
N VAL A 7 -5.07 2.95 -1.61
CA VAL A 7 -4.71 1.58 -1.23
C VAL A 7 -3.70 1.63 -0.11
N HIS A 8 -3.92 0.83 0.93
CA HIS A 8 -2.88 0.52 1.91
C HIS A 8 -2.38 -0.90 1.67
N LEU A 9 -1.14 -1.00 1.18
CA LEU A 9 -0.47 -2.27 0.95
C LEU A 9 0.34 -2.64 2.20
N GLY A 10 -0.34 -3.18 3.21
CA GLY A 10 0.29 -3.67 4.42
C GLY A 10 0.91 -5.06 4.22
N ALA A 11 1.88 -5.41 5.06
CA ALA A 11 2.57 -6.70 4.99
C ALA A 11 1.63 -7.90 5.20
N THR A 12 0.64 -7.75 6.08
CA THR A 12 -0.29 -8.83 6.46
C THR A 12 -1.70 -8.63 5.95
N SER A 13 -2.13 -7.37 5.79
CA SER A 13 -3.45 -7.03 5.29
C SER A 13 -3.37 -5.87 4.29
N THR A 14 -4.29 -5.89 3.33
CA THR A 14 -4.47 -4.85 2.32
C THR A 14 -5.86 -4.25 2.49
N SER A 15 -5.94 -2.92 2.54
CA SER A 15 -7.21 -2.19 2.64
C SER A 15 -7.32 -1.12 1.55
N ALA A 16 -8.54 -0.70 1.25
CA ALA A 16 -8.83 0.29 0.24
C ALA A 16 -9.85 1.32 0.72
N ALA A 17 -9.78 2.53 0.17
CA ALA A 17 -10.77 3.58 0.35
C ALA A 17 -10.99 4.32 -0.96
N VAL A 18 -12.21 4.79 -1.18
CA VAL A 18 -12.62 5.52 -2.38
C VAL A 18 -13.14 6.89 -2.00
N VAL A 19 -12.79 7.88 -2.82
CA VAL A 19 -13.36 9.22 -2.76
C VAL A 19 -14.05 9.48 -4.09
N VAL A 20 -15.36 9.69 -4.06
CA VAL A 20 -16.19 9.96 -5.24
C VAL A 20 -16.34 11.47 -5.41
N ARG A 21 -16.28 11.93 -6.67
CA ARG A 21 -16.61 13.31 -7.03
C ARG A 21 -18.08 13.38 -7.45
N ASP A 22 -18.85 14.18 -6.72
CA ASP A 22 -20.25 14.50 -7.02
C ASP A 22 -20.44 16.02 -7.07
N GLY A 23 -21.12 16.53 -8.09
CA GLY A 23 -21.33 17.97 -8.27
C GLY A 23 -20.05 18.82 -8.32
N GLY A 24 -18.89 18.24 -8.68
CA GLY A 24 -17.59 18.92 -8.67
C GLY A 24 -16.88 18.96 -7.31
N GLN A 25 -17.49 18.41 -6.26
CA GLN A 25 -16.90 18.30 -4.93
C GLN A 25 -16.49 16.86 -4.63
N TRP A 26 -15.36 16.70 -3.96
CA TRP A 26 -14.89 15.40 -3.48
C TRP A 26 -15.56 15.07 -2.14
N ALA A 27 -16.21 13.90 -2.06
CA ALA A 27 -16.75 13.40 -0.82
C ALA A 27 -15.64 12.96 0.16
N PRO A 28 -15.91 12.82 1.47
CA PRO A 28 -14.98 12.19 2.40
C PRO A 28 -14.63 10.75 1.96
N PRO A 29 -13.41 10.24 2.24
CA PRO A 29 -13.03 8.88 1.91
C PRO A 29 -13.91 7.87 2.63
N ALA A 30 -14.49 6.95 1.85
CA ALA A 30 -15.22 5.81 2.35
C ALA A 30 -14.36 4.54 2.20
N PRO A 31 -14.18 3.73 3.25
CA PRO A 31 -13.56 2.42 3.12
C PRO A 31 -14.28 1.56 2.07
N PHE A 32 -13.53 0.90 1.21
CA PHE A 32 -14.07 -0.05 0.24
C PHE A 32 -14.01 -1.46 0.83
N PRO A 33 -15.13 -2.18 0.95
CA PRO A 33 -15.12 -3.52 1.52
C PRO A 33 -14.56 -4.51 0.49
N LEU A 34 -13.28 -4.86 0.66
CA LEU A 34 -12.58 -5.89 -0.13
C LEU A 34 -12.90 -7.31 0.37
N GLY A 35 -13.07 -7.47 1.68
CA GLY A 35 -13.34 -8.76 2.33
C GLY A 35 -14.84 -9.03 2.50
N SER A 36 -15.14 -10.27 2.89
CA SER A 36 -16.52 -10.72 3.13
C SER A 36 -17.07 -10.23 4.46
N ALA A 37 -16.25 -10.28 5.51
CA ALA A 37 -16.61 -9.86 6.87
C ALA A 37 -15.90 -8.57 7.31
N ARG A 38 -14.77 -8.23 6.70
CA ARG A 38 -13.94 -7.06 7.02
C ARG A 38 -13.67 -6.22 5.78
N ALA A 39 -13.33 -4.95 5.99
CA ALA A 39 -13.07 -4.07 4.86
C ALA A 39 -11.71 -4.36 4.21
N GLU A 40 -10.74 -4.81 5.00
CA GLU A 40 -9.44 -5.31 4.59
C GLU A 40 -9.46 -6.81 4.27
N VAL A 41 -8.48 -7.25 3.49
CA VAL A 41 -8.22 -8.67 3.19
C VAL A 41 -6.79 -9.05 3.54
N PRO A 42 -6.46 -10.33 3.74
CA PRO A 42 -5.08 -10.78 3.85
C PRO A 42 -4.24 -10.34 2.63
N THR A 43 -3.01 -9.90 2.86
CA THR A 43 -2.04 -9.65 1.77
C THR A 43 -1.48 -10.99 1.29
N ALA A 44 -2.27 -11.68 0.48
CA ALA A 44 -1.98 -13.00 -0.05
C ALA A 44 -2.36 -13.05 -1.53
N LEU A 45 -1.49 -13.66 -2.33
CA LEU A 45 -1.75 -13.96 -3.74
C LEU A 45 -1.59 -15.45 -3.96
N GLY A 46 -2.46 -16.04 -4.76
CA GLY A 46 -2.43 -17.45 -5.08
C GLY A 46 -2.57 -17.69 -6.57
N ARG A 47 -2.24 -18.91 -7.00
CA ARG A 47 -2.48 -19.37 -8.36
C ARG A 47 -2.96 -20.82 -8.33
N LEU A 48 -3.99 -21.16 -9.09
CA LEU A 48 -4.40 -22.55 -9.27
C LEU A 48 -3.61 -23.21 -10.41
N PRO A 49 -3.53 -24.55 -10.46
CA PRO A 49 -2.83 -25.27 -11.54
C PRO A 49 -3.36 -24.96 -12.94
N ASP A 50 -4.63 -24.58 -13.07
CA ASP A 50 -5.25 -24.16 -14.34
C ASP A 50 -4.88 -22.72 -14.76
N GLY A 51 -4.11 -22.02 -13.95
CA GLY A 51 -3.66 -20.65 -14.18
C GLY A 51 -4.54 -19.57 -13.54
N THR A 52 -5.65 -19.92 -12.89
CA THR A 52 -6.53 -18.97 -12.20
C THR A 52 -5.79 -18.25 -11.09
N ARG A 53 -5.87 -16.91 -11.03
CA ARG A 53 -5.26 -16.10 -9.97
C ARG A 53 -6.22 -15.94 -8.79
N LEU A 54 -5.70 -16.07 -7.58
CA LEU A 54 -6.41 -15.84 -6.32
C LEU A 54 -5.76 -14.67 -5.58
N ALA A 55 -6.54 -13.96 -4.77
CA ALA A 55 -6.04 -12.90 -3.91
C ALA A 55 -6.89 -12.80 -2.64
N GLY A 56 -6.36 -12.16 -1.60
CA GLY A 56 -7.11 -11.89 -0.38
C GLY A 56 -7.51 -13.15 0.38
N GLU A 57 -8.75 -13.19 0.87
CA GLU A 57 -9.32 -14.32 1.61
C GLU A 57 -9.24 -15.63 0.82
N ALA A 58 -9.53 -15.59 -0.49
CA ALA A 58 -9.50 -16.78 -1.34
C ALA A 58 -8.10 -17.39 -1.47
N ALA A 59 -7.06 -16.57 -1.54
CA ALA A 59 -5.67 -17.04 -1.52
C ALA A 59 -5.29 -17.56 -0.14
N ALA A 60 -5.62 -16.81 0.93
CA ALA A 60 -5.29 -17.18 2.30
C ALA A 60 -5.89 -18.53 2.71
N SER A 61 -7.16 -18.81 2.36
CA SER A 61 -7.81 -20.09 2.66
C SER A 61 -7.11 -21.30 2.01
N ARG A 62 -6.40 -21.10 0.89
CA ARG A 62 -5.68 -22.18 0.21
C ARG A 62 -4.30 -22.47 0.79
N ALA A 63 -3.71 -21.53 1.53
CA ALA A 63 -2.37 -21.68 2.08
C ALA A 63 -2.22 -22.88 3.03
N ALA A 64 -3.32 -23.29 3.69
CA ALA A 64 -3.36 -24.44 4.58
C ALA A 64 -3.15 -25.78 3.85
N GLU A 65 -3.79 -25.94 2.69
CA GLU A 65 -3.79 -27.19 1.93
C GLU A 65 -2.61 -27.25 0.95
N SER A 66 -2.32 -26.12 0.30
CA SER A 66 -1.43 -26.02 -0.85
C SER A 66 -0.56 -24.75 -0.76
N PRO A 67 0.36 -24.67 0.22
CA PRO A 67 1.16 -23.49 0.48
C PRO A 67 2.05 -23.08 -0.68
N GLU A 68 2.51 -24.01 -1.52
CA GLU A 68 3.35 -23.74 -2.69
C GLU A 68 2.63 -22.96 -3.80
N TRP A 69 1.30 -22.89 -3.73
CA TRP A 69 0.43 -22.16 -4.66
C TRP A 69 -0.02 -20.80 -4.12
N VAL A 70 0.45 -20.41 -2.93
CA VAL A 70 0.11 -19.15 -2.27
C VAL A 70 1.40 -18.44 -1.84
N CYS A 71 1.45 -17.14 -2.07
CA CYS A 71 2.54 -16.29 -1.63
C CYS A 71 1.99 -15.22 -0.67
N THR A 72 2.57 -15.17 0.52
CA THR A 72 2.38 -14.14 1.54
C THR A 72 3.70 -13.42 1.80
N ASP A 73 3.69 -12.36 2.61
CA ASP A 73 4.90 -11.64 3.06
C ASP A 73 5.75 -11.00 1.95
N PHE A 74 5.32 -11.08 0.68
CA PHE A 74 6.03 -10.49 -0.45
C PHE A 74 6.22 -8.97 -0.34
N VAL A 75 5.41 -8.28 0.47
CA VAL A 75 5.58 -6.83 0.71
C VAL A 75 6.84 -6.53 1.51
N THR A 76 7.20 -7.36 2.50
CA THR A 76 8.44 -7.15 3.29
C THR A 76 9.69 -7.41 2.47
N GLU A 77 9.57 -8.27 1.46
CA GLU A 77 10.63 -8.64 0.52
C GLU A 77 10.77 -7.66 -0.66
N VAL A 78 9.94 -6.62 -0.77
CA VAL A 78 10.09 -5.64 -1.86
C VAL A 78 11.46 -4.98 -1.83
N GLY A 79 12.16 -5.06 -2.96
CA GLY A 79 13.49 -4.50 -3.15
C GLY A 79 14.64 -5.48 -2.90
N THR A 80 14.35 -6.71 -2.44
CA THR A 80 15.32 -7.81 -2.47
C THR A 80 15.41 -8.38 -3.89
N ASP A 81 16.55 -9.01 -4.19
CA ASP A 81 16.78 -9.72 -5.46
C ASP A 81 16.36 -11.19 -5.40
N THR A 82 15.96 -11.68 -4.23
CA THR A 82 15.50 -13.05 -4.01
C THR A 82 14.05 -13.19 -4.50
N PRO A 83 13.78 -13.98 -5.55
CA PRO A 83 12.41 -14.22 -5.98
C PRO A 83 11.67 -15.14 -5.00
N LEU A 84 10.34 -15.02 -4.99
CA LEU A 84 9.45 -15.89 -4.21
C LEU A 84 8.80 -16.92 -5.13
N LEU A 85 8.49 -18.09 -4.58
CA LEU A 85 7.82 -19.17 -5.32
C LEU A 85 6.31 -18.96 -5.31
N LEU A 86 5.67 -19.01 -6.48
CA LEU A 86 4.22 -19.01 -6.61
C LEU A 86 3.81 -20.00 -7.71
N GLY A 87 3.31 -21.18 -7.32
CA GLY A 87 2.84 -22.20 -8.25
C GLY A 87 3.94 -22.70 -9.19
N GLY A 88 5.15 -22.92 -8.66
CA GLY A 88 6.30 -23.39 -9.43
C GLY A 88 7.08 -22.30 -10.19
N GLU A 89 6.61 -21.05 -10.17
CA GLU A 89 7.28 -19.93 -10.82
C GLU A 89 7.99 -19.04 -9.80
N PHE A 90 9.21 -18.60 -10.14
CA PHE A 90 9.95 -17.60 -9.38
C PHE A 90 9.51 -16.19 -9.76
N VAL A 91 8.84 -15.51 -8.84
CA VAL A 91 8.28 -14.17 -9.05
C VAL A 91 8.98 -13.15 -8.15
N PRO A 92 9.50 -12.05 -8.71
CA PRO A 92 10.08 -10.97 -7.90
C PRO A 92 9.04 -10.34 -6.95
N PRO A 93 9.39 -10.02 -5.69
CA PRO A 93 8.43 -9.51 -4.70
C PRO A 93 7.68 -8.25 -5.12
N HIS A 94 8.35 -7.32 -5.81
CA HIS A 94 7.75 -6.07 -6.30
C HIS A 94 6.68 -6.31 -7.39
N ARG A 95 6.74 -7.42 -8.14
CA ARG A 95 5.69 -7.82 -9.08
C ARG A 95 4.47 -8.38 -8.39
N LEU A 96 4.66 -9.14 -7.30
CA LEU A 96 3.56 -9.60 -6.45
C LEU A 96 2.88 -8.41 -5.76
N ALA A 97 3.65 -7.48 -5.21
CA ALA A 97 3.12 -6.23 -4.66
C ALA A 97 2.30 -5.43 -5.68
N ALA A 98 2.80 -5.27 -6.91
CA ALA A 98 2.05 -4.61 -7.98
C ALA A 98 0.77 -5.39 -8.38
N SER A 99 0.84 -6.72 -8.43
CA SER A 99 -0.32 -7.58 -8.74
C SER A 99 -1.41 -7.49 -7.67
N MET A 100 -1.03 -7.30 -6.40
CA MET A 100 -1.99 -7.07 -5.32
C MET A 100 -2.72 -5.73 -5.50
N VAL A 101 -2.00 -4.68 -5.87
CA VAL A 101 -2.59 -3.36 -6.17
C VAL A 101 -3.48 -3.41 -7.41
N GLU A 102 -3.06 -4.12 -8.47
CA GLU A 102 -3.87 -4.39 -9.66
C GLU A 102 -5.18 -5.09 -9.29
N TRP A 103 -5.10 -6.16 -8.49
CA TRP A 103 -6.29 -6.86 -8.02
C TRP A 103 -7.24 -5.93 -7.25
N VAL A 104 -6.74 -5.09 -6.35
CA VAL A 104 -7.57 -4.10 -5.63
C VAL A 104 -8.21 -3.11 -6.60
N ALA A 105 -7.43 -2.57 -7.54
CA ALA A 105 -7.93 -1.63 -8.54
C ALA A 105 -9.04 -2.25 -9.40
N ASP A 106 -8.87 -3.51 -9.81
CA ASP A 106 -9.88 -4.27 -10.55
C ASP A 106 -11.14 -4.51 -9.72
N GLN A 107 -11.02 -4.89 -8.44
CA GLN A 107 -12.19 -5.06 -7.56
C GLN A 107 -13.02 -3.78 -7.46
N VAL A 108 -12.34 -2.63 -7.31
CA VAL A 108 -13.01 -1.33 -7.22
C VAL A 108 -13.60 -0.93 -8.57
N ALA A 109 -12.84 -1.04 -9.66
CA ALA A 109 -13.29 -0.72 -11.01
C ALA A 109 -14.50 -1.57 -11.44
N ASN A 110 -14.55 -2.85 -11.06
CA ASN A 110 -15.69 -3.72 -11.32
C ASN A 110 -16.96 -3.25 -10.59
N ARG A 111 -16.84 -2.65 -9.39
CA ARG A 111 -17.99 -2.09 -8.65
C ARG A 111 -18.46 -0.75 -9.22
N TYR A 112 -17.54 0.11 -9.66
CA TYR A 112 -17.86 1.46 -10.15
C TYR A 112 -18.09 1.54 -11.68
N GLY A 113 -17.63 0.55 -12.44
CA GLY A 113 -17.83 0.42 -13.89
C GLY A 113 -16.74 1.04 -14.78
N TYR A 114 -15.73 1.70 -14.21
CA TYR A 114 -14.59 2.32 -14.92
C TYR A 114 -13.40 2.44 -13.96
N PRO A 115 -12.16 2.58 -14.47
CA PRO A 115 -10.98 2.75 -13.61
C PRO A 115 -11.00 4.06 -12.81
N ALA A 116 -10.25 4.09 -11.70
CA ALA A 116 -10.03 5.30 -10.91
C ALA A 116 -9.31 6.37 -11.74
N GLU A 117 -9.61 7.65 -11.49
CA GLU A 117 -8.88 8.77 -12.12
C GLU A 117 -7.43 8.85 -11.63
N HIS A 118 -7.18 8.43 -10.39
CA HIS A 118 -5.86 8.37 -9.78
C HIS A 118 -5.84 7.33 -8.66
N ILE A 119 -4.70 6.67 -8.49
CA ILE A 119 -4.48 5.71 -7.39
C ILE A 119 -3.34 6.22 -6.51
N ALA A 120 -3.55 6.25 -5.20
CA ALA A 120 -2.49 6.45 -4.22
C ALA A 120 -2.27 5.17 -3.43
N VAL A 121 -1.02 4.71 -3.32
CA VAL A 121 -0.66 3.47 -2.62
C VAL A 121 0.29 3.79 -1.48
N SER A 122 -0.16 3.55 -0.24
CA SER A 122 0.71 3.66 0.92
C SER A 122 1.61 2.44 1.07
N HIS A 123 2.86 2.68 1.46
CA HIS A 123 3.90 1.67 1.66
C HIS A 123 4.63 1.86 2.99
N GLY A 124 5.42 0.86 3.39
CA GLY A 124 6.16 0.89 4.66
C GLY A 124 7.01 2.16 4.84
N ALA A 125 7.05 2.67 6.08
CA ALA A 125 7.58 3.99 6.42
C ALA A 125 9.04 4.24 5.99
N CYS A 126 9.88 3.21 6.03
CA CYS A 126 11.32 3.30 5.73
C CYS A 126 11.68 2.90 4.29
N TRP A 127 10.71 2.76 3.38
CA TRP A 127 11.03 2.47 1.99
C TRP A 127 11.71 3.68 1.33
N GLY A 128 12.97 3.50 0.95
CA GLY A 128 13.71 4.46 0.13
C GLY A 128 13.37 4.36 -1.36
N THR A 129 14.05 5.18 -2.15
CA THR A 129 13.87 5.32 -3.61
C THR A 129 13.97 4.01 -4.38
N HIS A 130 14.84 3.08 -3.96
CA HIS A 130 15.00 1.78 -4.62
C HIS A 130 13.71 0.95 -4.59
N ARG A 131 13.10 0.79 -3.41
CA ARG A 131 11.87 -0.01 -3.24
C ARG A 131 10.69 0.63 -3.94
N THR A 132 10.51 1.94 -3.77
CA THR A 132 9.42 2.69 -4.40
C THR A 132 9.54 2.69 -5.92
N HIS A 133 10.74 2.86 -6.48
CA HIS A 133 10.96 2.80 -7.92
C HIS A 133 10.66 1.41 -8.50
N ARG A 134 11.10 0.34 -7.83
CA ARG A 134 10.80 -1.05 -8.24
C ARG A 134 9.30 -1.32 -8.30
N LEU A 135 8.56 -0.90 -7.27
CA LEU A 135 7.10 -1.04 -7.23
C LEU A 135 6.42 -0.19 -8.31
N HIS A 136 6.78 1.09 -8.43
CA HIS A 136 6.22 2.00 -9.42
C HIS A 136 6.41 1.48 -10.85
N ARG A 137 7.60 0.96 -11.17
CA ARG A 137 7.87 0.35 -12.47
C ARG A 137 7.01 -0.90 -12.69
N ALA A 138 6.87 -1.77 -11.69
CA ALA A 138 6.03 -2.96 -11.81
C ALA A 138 4.54 -2.62 -12.01
N LEU A 139 4.04 -1.56 -11.36
CA LEU A 139 2.69 -1.04 -11.59
C LEU A 139 2.50 -0.52 -13.01
N ALA A 140 3.46 0.25 -13.53
CA ALA A 140 3.44 0.72 -14.91
C ALA A 140 3.50 -0.42 -15.94
N GLU A 141 4.25 -1.49 -15.66
CA GLU A 141 4.28 -2.71 -16.48
C GLU A 141 2.91 -3.42 -16.54
N LEU A 142 2.05 -3.23 -15.52
CA LEU A 142 0.65 -3.70 -15.49
C LEU A 142 -0.35 -2.69 -16.08
N GLY A 143 0.11 -1.54 -16.56
CA GLY A 143 -0.75 -0.49 -17.12
C GLY A 143 -1.35 0.46 -16.08
N LEU A 144 -0.95 0.37 -14.81
CA LEU A 144 -1.30 1.34 -13.77
C LEU A 144 -0.29 2.48 -13.80
N THR A 145 -0.52 3.47 -14.66
CA THR A 145 0.42 4.59 -14.89
C THR A 145 0.18 5.81 -14.01
N ASP A 146 -1.06 6.03 -13.59
CA ASP A 146 -1.46 7.18 -12.75
C ASP A 146 -1.49 6.77 -11.27
N VAL A 147 -0.30 6.49 -10.74
CA VAL A 147 -0.11 6.04 -9.35
C VAL A 147 0.82 6.97 -8.59
N THR A 148 0.45 7.35 -7.37
CA THR A 148 1.33 8.00 -6.40
C THR A 148 1.65 7.06 -5.24
N LEU A 149 2.93 6.93 -4.90
CA LEU A 149 3.37 6.19 -3.74
C LEU A 149 3.61 7.16 -2.57
N LEU A 150 3.13 6.83 -1.38
CA LEU A 150 3.36 7.62 -0.16
C LEU A 150 3.73 6.73 1.03
N PRO A 151 4.57 7.21 1.98
CA PRO A 151 4.80 6.49 3.22
C PRO A 151 3.50 6.34 4.04
N GLU A 152 3.30 5.18 4.63
CA GLU A 152 2.19 4.89 5.53
C GLU A 152 2.00 5.92 6.67
N PRO A 153 3.02 6.36 7.42
CA PRO A 153 2.82 7.36 8.46
C PRO A 153 2.34 8.70 7.89
N LEU A 154 2.72 9.05 6.66
CA LEU A 154 2.22 10.25 5.99
C LEU A 154 0.75 10.08 5.60
N ALA A 155 0.35 8.90 5.11
CA ALA A 155 -1.05 8.60 4.85
C ALA A 155 -1.88 8.68 6.15
N VAL A 156 -1.39 8.07 7.23
CA VAL A 156 -2.06 8.10 8.54
C VAL A 156 -2.24 9.53 9.06
N ALA A 157 -1.18 10.32 9.00
CA ALA A 157 -1.24 11.71 9.38
C ALA A 157 -2.20 12.51 8.49
N THR A 158 -2.20 12.28 7.17
CA THR A 158 -3.11 12.93 6.21
C THR A 158 -4.58 12.68 6.58
N ASP A 159 -4.96 11.44 6.90
CA ASP A 159 -6.32 11.11 7.35
C ASP A 159 -6.66 11.78 8.69
N TYR A 160 -5.70 11.91 9.60
CA TYR A 160 -5.89 12.59 10.88
C TYR A 160 -6.11 14.09 10.69
N VAL A 161 -5.20 14.78 9.99
CA VAL A 161 -5.27 16.25 9.81
C VAL A 161 -6.46 16.70 8.97
N SER A 162 -6.99 15.82 8.12
CA SER A 162 -8.21 16.08 7.35
C SER A 162 -9.47 16.10 8.21
N ARG A 163 -9.44 15.51 9.41
CA ARG A 163 -10.58 15.39 10.34
C ARG A 163 -10.40 16.18 11.62
N GLN A 164 -9.15 16.42 12.01
CA GLN A 164 -8.76 17.14 13.22
C GLN A 164 -7.78 18.24 12.82
N PRO A 165 -8.12 19.53 13.02
CA PRO A 165 -7.19 20.60 12.70
C PRO A 165 -5.94 20.46 13.57
N VAL A 166 -4.77 20.51 12.92
CA VAL A 166 -3.45 20.62 13.57
C VAL A 166 -2.90 22.00 13.24
N SER A 167 -2.39 22.74 14.21
CA SER A 167 -1.96 24.12 13.95
C SER A 167 -0.73 24.15 13.03
N PRO A 168 -0.62 25.12 12.09
CA PRO A 168 0.59 25.29 11.29
C PRO A 168 1.83 25.40 12.18
N GLY A 169 2.92 24.76 11.75
CA GLY A 169 4.16 24.71 12.52
C GLY A 169 4.15 23.70 13.69
N ARG A 170 3.02 23.11 14.08
CA ARG A 170 2.97 22.06 15.12
C ARG A 170 3.28 20.69 14.56
N SER A 171 3.68 19.79 15.47
CA SER A 171 4.07 18.42 15.14
C SER A 171 3.08 17.39 15.69
N ILE A 172 2.92 16.29 14.99
CA ILE A 172 2.23 15.09 15.44
C ILE A 172 3.20 13.91 15.35
N ALA A 173 3.07 12.94 16.27
CA ALA A 173 3.76 11.68 16.15
C ALA A 173 2.79 10.59 15.69
N VAL A 174 3.19 9.79 14.71
CA VAL A 174 2.47 8.61 14.25
C VAL A 174 3.18 7.38 14.80
N GLY A 175 2.47 6.54 15.53
CA GLY A 175 2.93 5.24 15.99
C GLY A 175 2.14 4.14 15.31
N ASN A 176 2.76 3.39 14.41
CA ASN A 176 2.12 2.32 13.68
C ASN A 176 2.54 0.95 14.23
N VAL A 177 1.58 0.04 14.39
CA VAL A 177 1.84 -1.38 14.67
C VAL A 177 1.12 -2.23 13.65
N GLY A 178 1.87 -2.71 12.66
CA GLY A 178 1.38 -3.64 11.65
C GLY A 178 1.52 -5.09 12.08
N GLY A 179 1.18 -6.02 11.18
CA GLY A 179 1.35 -7.45 11.44
C GLY A 179 2.80 -7.93 11.47
N SER A 180 3.73 -7.19 10.84
CA SER A 180 5.15 -7.56 10.69
C SER A 180 6.14 -6.66 11.45
N GLY A 181 5.65 -5.63 12.16
CA GLY A 181 6.51 -4.73 12.90
C GLY A 181 5.82 -3.42 13.26
N ALA A 182 6.61 -2.51 13.80
CA ALA A 182 6.16 -1.21 14.26
C ALA A 182 7.12 -0.10 13.88
N ASP A 183 6.57 1.07 13.65
CA ASP A 183 7.33 2.29 13.36
C ASP A 183 6.76 3.50 14.08
N ALA A 184 7.64 4.46 14.34
CA ALA A 184 7.29 5.74 14.90
C ALA A 184 7.90 6.85 14.04
N THR A 185 7.07 7.81 13.67
CA THR A 185 7.44 8.92 12.77
C THR A 185 6.89 10.23 13.32
N VAL A 186 7.69 11.29 13.32
CA VAL A 186 7.21 12.65 13.67
C VAL A 186 7.01 13.43 12.38
N LEU A 187 5.83 14.03 12.24
CA LEU A 187 5.46 14.86 11.10
C LEU A 187 5.11 16.25 11.60
N ARG A 188 5.62 17.27 10.93
CA ARG A 188 5.30 18.68 11.21
C ARG A 188 4.40 19.20 10.11
N ARG A 189 3.33 19.90 10.50
CA ARG A 189 2.53 20.67 9.57
C ARG A 189 3.32 21.91 9.16
N GLY A 190 3.54 22.09 7.86
CA GLY A 190 4.14 23.30 7.32
C GLY A 190 3.33 24.55 7.66
N GLU A 191 3.99 25.69 7.72
CA GLU A 191 3.31 26.98 7.62
C GLU A 191 2.93 27.15 6.15
N SER A 192 1.66 27.49 5.86
CA SER A 192 1.23 27.65 4.47
C SER A 192 2.13 28.67 3.77
N ARG A 193 3.01 28.19 2.88
CA ARG A 193 3.87 29.04 2.04
C ARG A 193 3.12 29.63 0.85
N TRP A 194 1.86 29.25 0.70
CA TRP A 194 0.99 29.66 -0.38
C TRP A 194 -0.11 30.53 0.24
N GLY A 195 -0.35 31.71 -0.33
CA GLY A 195 -1.33 32.66 0.23
C GLY A 195 -2.73 32.08 0.41
N GLU A 196 -3.59 32.81 1.12
CA GLU A 196 -5.02 32.49 1.23
C GLU A 196 -5.59 32.16 -0.16
N GLY A 197 -5.97 30.91 -0.39
CA GLY A 197 -6.51 30.42 -1.67
C GLY A 197 -5.77 29.25 -2.35
N SER A 198 -4.62 28.79 -1.82
CA SER A 198 -3.95 27.60 -2.37
C SER A 198 -4.69 26.30 -2.01
N VAL A 199 -5.25 25.64 -3.03
CA VAL A 199 -6.07 24.41 -2.93
C VAL A 199 -5.18 23.16 -2.88
N ARG A 200 -4.21 23.12 -1.98
CA ARG A 200 -3.57 21.83 -1.63
C ARG A 200 -4.26 21.30 -0.38
N GLY A 201 -4.68 20.05 -0.41
CA GLY A 201 -5.31 19.45 0.76
C GLY A 201 -4.32 19.24 1.90
N PRO A 202 -4.85 18.90 3.08
CA PRO A 202 -4.14 19.02 4.35
C PRO A 202 -2.95 18.07 4.50
N GLY A 203 -2.84 17.02 3.67
CA GLY A 203 -1.68 16.12 3.63
C GLY A 203 -0.45 16.71 2.95
N ALA A 204 -0.63 17.63 2.00
CA ALA A 204 0.44 18.19 1.19
C ALA A 204 1.40 19.13 1.96
N GLU A 205 1.01 19.53 3.17
CA GLU A 205 1.81 20.39 4.06
C GLU A 205 2.60 19.59 5.10
N LEU A 206 2.44 18.27 5.16
CA LEU A 206 3.10 17.44 6.18
C LEU A 206 4.52 17.08 5.76
N GLU A 207 5.48 17.44 6.61
CA GLU A 207 6.89 17.15 6.42
C GLU A 207 7.41 16.23 7.51
N LEU A 208 8.22 15.23 7.14
CA LEU A 208 8.97 14.42 8.09
C LEU A 208 9.89 15.32 8.93
N ARG A 209 9.91 15.06 10.24
CA ARG A 209 10.86 15.65 11.18
C ARG A 209 11.61 14.55 11.91
N GLY A 210 12.93 14.71 12.01
CA GLY A 210 13.82 13.70 12.57
C GLY A 210 13.90 12.45 11.69
N VAL A 211 14.00 11.29 12.34
CA VAL A 211 14.16 9.98 11.71
C VAL A 211 12.97 9.09 12.08
N THR A 212 12.45 8.36 11.10
CA THR A 212 11.50 7.27 11.37
C THR A 212 12.21 6.13 12.10
N VAL A 213 11.72 5.81 13.29
CA VAL A 213 12.24 4.69 14.09
C VAL A 213 11.39 3.46 13.80
N SER A 214 11.92 2.52 13.01
CA SER A 214 11.23 1.27 12.65
C SER A 214 11.87 0.06 13.33
N GLY A 215 11.14 -1.04 13.45
CA GLY A 215 11.68 -2.35 13.80
C GLY A 215 10.65 -3.46 13.65
N SER A 216 11.10 -4.70 13.71
CA SER A 216 10.25 -5.89 13.60
C SER A 216 9.36 -6.12 14.82
N ARG A 217 9.48 -5.30 15.89
CA ARG A 217 8.72 -5.45 17.13
C ARG A 217 8.21 -4.11 17.68
N PRO A 218 7.01 -4.08 18.30
CA PRO A 218 6.07 -5.20 18.35
C PRO A 218 5.48 -5.47 16.97
N ALA A 219 5.06 -6.71 16.72
CA ALA A 219 4.38 -7.12 15.51
C ALA A 219 3.07 -7.83 15.86
N GLY A 220 2.01 -7.60 15.07
CA GLY A 220 0.73 -8.28 15.29
C GLY A 220 0.85 -9.81 15.33
N ARG A 221 1.68 -10.42 14.47
CA ARG A 221 1.92 -11.87 14.48
C ARG A 221 2.58 -12.37 15.77
N GLU A 222 3.52 -11.59 16.31
CA GLU A 222 4.15 -11.91 17.60
C GLU A 222 3.13 -11.81 18.74
N LEU A 223 2.19 -10.85 18.69
CA LEU A 223 1.10 -10.78 19.66
C LEU A 223 0.11 -11.95 19.52
N ASP A 224 -0.09 -12.46 18.31
CA ASP A 224 -0.89 -13.67 18.07
C ASP A 224 -0.17 -14.93 18.61
N ASP A 225 1.17 -14.97 18.54
CA ASP A 225 1.98 -16.03 19.15
C ASP A 225 1.81 -16.10 20.67
N LEU A 226 1.60 -14.98 21.36
CA LEU A 226 1.34 -14.97 22.81
C LEU A 226 -0.01 -15.65 23.16
N VAL A 227 -1.01 -15.50 22.30
CA VAL A 227 -2.28 -16.22 22.44
C VAL A 227 -2.06 -17.71 22.19
N LEU A 228 -1.27 -18.07 21.17
CA LEU A 228 -0.91 -19.47 20.91
C LEU A 228 -0.13 -20.08 22.08
N GLU A 229 0.77 -19.33 22.72
CA GLU A 229 1.50 -19.76 23.91
C GLU A 229 0.55 -20.10 25.06
N GLN A 230 -0.46 -19.27 25.30
CA GLN A 230 -1.48 -19.57 26.30
C GLN A 230 -2.28 -20.82 25.94
N LEU A 231 -2.71 -20.97 24.68
CA LEU A 231 -3.40 -22.20 24.23
C LEU A 231 -2.52 -23.44 24.37
N ARG A 232 -1.21 -23.32 24.11
CA ARG A 232 -0.26 -24.40 24.31
C ARG A 232 -0.17 -24.83 25.77
N ALA A 233 -0.18 -23.88 26.70
CA ALA A 233 -0.14 -24.16 28.14
C ALA A 233 -1.42 -24.87 28.62
N GLU A 234 -2.58 -24.53 28.06
CA GLU A 234 -3.87 -25.15 28.40
C GLU A 234 -4.07 -26.53 27.75
N LEU A 235 -3.71 -26.67 26.47
CA LEU A 235 -3.98 -27.90 25.71
C LEU A 235 -2.93 -28.98 25.97
N GLY A 236 -1.64 -28.63 26.02
CA GLY A 236 -0.55 -29.60 26.16
C GLY A 236 -0.37 -30.48 24.91
N GLU A 237 -0.45 -31.80 25.09
CA GLU A 237 -0.14 -32.83 24.07
C GLU A 237 -0.91 -32.68 22.74
N PRO A 238 -2.23 -32.37 22.69
CA PRO A 238 -2.96 -32.23 21.43
C PRO A 238 -2.35 -31.23 20.45
N LEU A 239 -1.69 -30.19 20.96
CA LEU A 239 -0.99 -29.23 20.12
C LEU A 239 0.40 -29.73 19.69
N ALA A 240 1.08 -30.48 20.57
CA ALA A 240 2.41 -31.04 20.31
C ALA A 240 2.39 -32.16 19.25
N GLU A 241 1.25 -32.83 19.07
CA GLU A 241 1.04 -33.91 18.09
C GLU A 241 0.86 -33.41 16.63
N LEU A 242 0.81 -32.09 16.39
CA LEU A 242 0.66 -31.56 15.04
C LEU A 242 1.88 -31.89 14.17
N ASP A 243 1.62 -32.50 13.03
CA ASP A 243 2.63 -32.95 12.06
C ASP A 243 2.64 -31.98 10.87
N PRO A 244 3.72 -31.20 10.64
CA PRO A 244 3.78 -30.26 9.53
C PRO A 244 3.72 -30.95 8.15
N PHE A 245 4.01 -32.24 8.05
CA PHE A 245 4.00 -32.99 6.80
C PHE A 245 2.58 -33.49 6.43
N GLU A 246 1.68 -33.60 7.40
CA GLU A 246 0.29 -34.00 7.16
C GLU A 246 -0.63 -32.81 6.83
N ALA A 247 -1.36 -32.90 5.71
CA ALA A 247 -2.25 -31.82 5.25
C ALA A 247 -3.33 -31.45 6.27
N ARG A 248 -3.95 -32.44 6.92
CA ARG A 248 -4.96 -32.21 7.96
C ARG A 248 -4.39 -31.47 9.19
N HIS A 249 -3.14 -31.76 9.57
CA HIS A 249 -2.49 -31.12 10.72
C HIS A 249 -2.07 -29.69 10.36
N ARG A 250 -1.61 -29.43 9.13
CA ARG A 250 -1.40 -28.06 8.62
C ARG A 250 -2.67 -27.24 8.60
N ALA A 251 -3.80 -27.81 8.18
CA ALA A 251 -5.10 -27.15 8.20
C ALA A 251 -5.55 -26.80 9.63
N ALA A 252 -5.40 -27.74 10.57
CA ALA A 252 -5.68 -27.50 11.98
C ALA A 252 -4.79 -26.37 12.57
N ALA A 253 -3.49 -26.36 12.24
CA ALA A 253 -2.57 -25.32 12.66
C ALA A 253 -2.95 -23.94 12.08
N ALA A 254 -3.31 -23.87 10.79
CA ALA A 254 -3.75 -22.64 10.14
C ALA A 254 -5.04 -22.10 10.76
N HIS A 255 -6.01 -22.98 11.05
CA HIS A 255 -7.24 -22.62 11.75
C HIS A 255 -6.94 -22.06 13.15
N LEU A 256 -6.08 -22.74 13.93
CA LEU A 256 -5.68 -22.28 15.25
C LEU A 256 -5.00 -20.90 15.21
N ARG A 257 -4.14 -20.66 14.21
CA ARG A 257 -3.51 -19.36 14.00
C ARG A 257 -4.53 -18.25 13.73
N ALA A 258 -5.53 -18.52 12.88
CA ALA A 258 -6.62 -17.58 12.64
C ALA A 258 -7.45 -17.30 13.90
N GLU A 259 -7.70 -18.33 14.71
CA GLU A 259 -8.38 -18.19 16.01
C GLU A 259 -7.57 -17.37 17.01
N CYS A 260 -6.24 -17.50 17.06
CA CYS A 260 -5.39 -16.64 17.88
C CYS A 260 -5.55 -15.16 17.53
N THR A 261 -5.52 -14.82 16.24
CA THR A 261 -5.73 -13.44 15.77
C THR A 261 -7.13 -12.95 16.14
N ARG A 262 -8.17 -13.76 15.90
CA ARG A 262 -9.56 -13.42 16.22
C ARG A 262 -9.75 -13.16 17.71
N VAL A 263 -9.23 -14.04 18.57
CA VAL A 263 -9.30 -13.92 20.02
C VAL A 263 -8.55 -12.69 20.51
N ARG A 264 -7.32 -12.44 20.04
CA ARG A 264 -6.56 -11.23 20.40
C ARG A 264 -7.35 -9.96 20.10
N GLU A 265 -7.97 -9.90 18.93
CA GLU A 265 -8.78 -8.76 18.51
C GLU A 265 -10.06 -8.62 19.33
N GLU A 266 -10.72 -9.74 19.65
CA GLU A 266 -11.88 -9.75 20.54
C GLU A 266 -11.53 -9.25 21.94
N LEU A 267 -10.40 -9.69 22.48
CA LEU A 267 -9.85 -9.23 23.76
C LEU A 267 -9.51 -7.74 23.77
N SER A 268 -9.41 -7.07 22.61
CA SER A 268 -9.25 -5.61 22.57
C SER A 268 -10.53 -4.86 22.99
N THR A 269 -11.69 -5.53 22.97
CA THR A 269 -13.00 -4.94 23.32
C THR A 269 -13.70 -5.66 24.48
N ARG A 270 -13.48 -6.97 24.65
CA ARG A 270 -14.03 -7.80 25.74
C ARG A 270 -12.99 -8.19 26.78
N GLU A 271 -13.40 -8.37 28.04
CA GLU A 271 -12.51 -8.81 29.13
C GLU A 271 -12.13 -10.28 29.01
N SER A 272 -12.94 -11.08 28.31
CA SER A 272 -12.69 -12.47 27.99
C SER A 272 -13.19 -12.80 26.58
N ALA A 273 -12.62 -13.86 26.01
CA ALA A 273 -12.97 -14.44 24.72
C ALA A 273 -12.70 -15.95 24.78
N ALA A 274 -13.21 -16.74 23.84
CA ALA A 274 -12.90 -18.16 23.74
C ALA A 274 -12.33 -18.48 22.36
N ALA A 275 -11.28 -19.29 22.31
CA ALA A 275 -10.73 -19.83 21.07
C ALA A 275 -11.47 -21.13 20.70
N ASN A 276 -11.95 -21.23 19.46
CA ASN A 276 -12.52 -22.46 18.93
C ASN A 276 -11.41 -23.36 18.43
N VAL A 277 -10.98 -24.32 19.23
CA VAL A 277 -9.84 -25.17 18.90
C VAL A 277 -10.34 -26.47 18.27
N VAL A 278 -9.90 -26.73 17.04
CA VAL A 278 -10.18 -27.96 16.29
C VAL A 278 -8.85 -28.58 15.86
N LEU A 279 -8.44 -29.61 16.60
CA LEU A 279 -7.23 -30.40 16.42
C LEU A 279 -7.61 -31.88 16.18
N PRO A 280 -6.70 -32.72 15.65
CA PRO A 280 -6.98 -34.14 15.42
C PRO A 280 -7.42 -34.91 16.67
N SER A 281 -6.80 -34.60 17.82
CA SER A 281 -7.04 -35.26 19.11
C SER A 281 -7.87 -34.42 20.09
N PHE A 282 -8.28 -33.20 19.71
CA PHE A 282 -9.04 -32.30 20.58
C PHE A 282 -10.00 -31.41 19.78
N SER A 283 -11.24 -31.27 20.24
CA SER A 283 -12.17 -30.26 19.74
C SER A 283 -12.89 -29.62 20.92
N GLY A 284 -12.83 -28.30 21.04
CA GLY A 284 -13.46 -27.59 22.15
C GLY A 284 -13.17 -26.09 22.16
N GLU A 285 -13.81 -25.41 23.09
CA GLU A 285 -13.56 -23.99 23.36
C GLU A 285 -12.59 -23.83 24.52
N VAL A 286 -11.56 -22.99 24.34
CA VAL A 286 -10.62 -22.63 25.40
C VAL A 286 -10.84 -21.17 25.77
N PRO A 287 -11.26 -20.85 27.01
CA PRO A 287 -11.45 -19.47 27.43
C PRO A 287 -10.12 -18.75 27.68
N LEU A 288 -10.04 -17.49 27.28
CA LEU A 288 -8.90 -16.60 27.49
C LEU A 288 -9.38 -15.28 28.12
N ALA A 289 -8.57 -14.76 29.05
CA ALA A 289 -8.83 -13.49 29.71
C ALA A 289 -7.86 -12.41 29.21
N ARG A 290 -8.38 -11.19 29.01
CA ARG A 290 -7.59 -10.02 28.58
C ARG A 290 -6.45 -9.75 29.53
N LEU A 291 -6.69 -9.83 30.85
CA LEU A 291 -5.68 -9.57 31.86
C LEU A 291 -4.43 -10.43 31.64
N ARG A 292 -4.63 -11.73 31.40
CA ARG A 292 -3.53 -12.67 31.15
C ARG A 292 -2.80 -12.38 29.85
N TYR A 293 -3.55 -12.09 28.78
CA TYR A 293 -2.95 -11.67 27.51
C TYR A 293 -2.13 -10.38 27.65
N GLU A 294 -2.66 -9.36 28.33
CA GLU A 294 -1.98 -8.08 28.53
C GLU A 294 -0.74 -8.19 29.41
N GLU A 295 -0.71 -9.11 30.38
CA GLU A 295 0.51 -9.47 31.14
C GLU A 295 1.61 -9.99 30.22
N LEU A 296 1.28 -10.93 29.32
CA LEU A 296 2.22 -11.50 28.36
C LEU A 296 2.65 -10.47 27.29
N ALA A 297 1.71 -9.65 26.83
CA ALA A 297 1.93 -8.68 25.76
C ALA A 297 2.70 -7.44 26.22
N ARG A 298 2.67 -7.09 27.51
CA ARG A 298 3.32 -5.89 28.07
C ARG A 298 4.76 -5.66 27.57
N PRO A 299 5.72 -6.59 27.74
CA PRO A 299 7.11 -6.36 27.33
C PRO A 299 7.24 -6.11 25.81
N HIS A 300 6.33 -6.64 24.99
CA HIS A 300 6.31 -6.40 23.55
C HIS A 300 5.71 -5.02 23.23
N LEU A 301 4.59 -4.68 23.86
CA LEU A 301 3.86 -3.43 23.62
C LEU A 301 4.63 -2.20 24.13
N GLU A 302 5.47 -2.33 25.16
CA GLU A 302 6.34 -1.27 25.69
C GLU A 302 7.37 -0.76 24.66
N LEU A 303 7.67 -1.55 23.63
CA LEU A 303 8.61 -1.17 22.58
C LEU A 303 8.09 -0.03 21.67
N LEU A 304 6.77 0.11 21.45
CA LEU A 304 6.25 1.22 20.64
C LEU A 304 6.40 2.59 21.34
N PRO A 305 6.00 2.76 22.61
CA PRO A 305 6.30 3.97 23.37
C PRO A 305 7.78 4.38 23.36
N GLU A 306 8.70 3.41 23.41
CA GLU A 306 10.14 3.66 23.26
C GLU A 306 10.49 4.21 21.88
N LYS A 307 9.97 3.59 20.80
CA LYS A 307 10.16 4.09 19.43
C LYS A 307 9.61 5.51 19.26
N LEU A 308 8.43 5.79 19.83
CA LEU A 308 7.84 7.14 19.82
C LEU A 308 8.75 8.14 20.53
N ALA A 309 9.25 7.82 21.73
CA ALA A 309 10.18 8.69 22.45
C ALA A 309 11.46 8.94 21.65
N GLN A 310 12.01 7.91 21.00
CA GLN A 310 13.20 8.04 20.14
C GLN A 310 12.93 8.90 18.89
N ALA A 311 11.78 8.73 18.24
CA ALA A 311 11.41 9.53 17.07
C ALA A 311 11.25 11.01 17.44
N VAL A 312 10.59 11.30 18.57
CA VAL A 312 10.44 12.66 19.14
C VAL A 312 11.79 13.28 19.45
N GLN A 313 12.67 12.53 20.12
CA GLN A 313 14.02 13.00 20.41
C GLN A 313 14.83 13.26 19.13
N SER A 314 14.73 12.40 18.11
CA SER A 314 15.42 12.58 16.82
C SER A 314 14.95 13.83 16.07
N ALA A 315 13.71 14.27 16.31
CA ALA A 315 13.16 15.52 15.82
C ALA A 315 13.58 16.74 16.66
N SER A 316 14.41 16.54 17.70
CA SER A 316 14.81 17.56 18.67
C SER A 316 13.62 18.22 19.36
N LEU A 317 12.58 17.42 19.65
CA LEU A 317 11.38 17.82 20.35
C LEU A 317 11.29 17.12 21.71
N VAL A 318 10.46 17.68 22.59
CA VAL A 318 9.93 16.98 23.77
C VAL A 318 8.47 16.59 23.54
N PRO A 319 7.89 15.66 24.33
CA PRO A 319 6.50 15.26 24.18
C PRO A 319 5.51 16.44 24.15
N ASP A 320 5.76 17.51 24.92
CA ASP A 320 4.88 18.69 25.00
C ASP A 320 4.86 19.54 23.71
N ASP A 321 5.84 19.36 22.83
CA ASP A 321 5.86 20.01 21.52
C ASP A 321 4.90 19.34 20.52
N LEU A 322 4.39 18.16 20.85
CA LEU A 322 3.41 17.45 20.03
C LEU A 322 2.00 17.96 20.30
N GLU A 323 1.24 18.14 19.23
CA GLU A 323 -0.19 18.40 19.34
C GLU A 323 -1.00 17.12 19.56
N ALA A 324 -0.53 16.00 18.99
CA ALA A 324 -1.14 14.69 19.17
C ALA A 324 -0.16 13.55 18.89
N VAL A 325 -0.49 12.38 19.44
CA VAL A 325 0.06 11.09 19.00
C VAL A 325 -1.07 10.27 18.39
N VAL A 326 -0.88 9.85 17.14
CA VAL A 326 -1.86 9.07 16.38
C VAL A 326 -1.36 7.64 16.26
N LEU A 327 -2.12 6.69 16.79
CA LEU A 327 -1.79 5.27 16.68
C LEU A 327 -2.59 4.64 15.53
N ALA A 328 -1.91 3.83 14.71
CA ALA A 328 -2.47 3.16 13.54
C ALA A 328 -2.04 1.68 13.46
N GLY A 329 -2.77 0.89 12.68
CA GLY A 329 -2.59 -0.56 12.59
C GLY A 329 -3.42 -1.33 13.63
N GLY A 330 -3.99 -2.47 13.23
CA GLY A 330 -4.98 -3.23 14.02
C GLY A 330 -4.58 -3.50 15.48
N PRO A 331 -3.36 -4.00 15.77
CA PRO A 331 -2.86 -4.21 17.13
C PRO A 331 -2.95 -3.00 18.08
N THR A 332 -2.99 -1.77 17.56
CA THR A 332 -3.11 -0.56 18.38
C THR A 332 -4.46 -0.41 19.07
N ARG A 333 -5.46 -1.24 18.73
CA ARG A 333 -6.70 -1.38 19.49
C ARG A 333 -6.49 -1.95 20.88
N THR A 334 -5.36 -2.62 21.16
CA THR A 334 -5.08 -3.20 22.47
C THR A 334 -5.09 -2.11 23.56
N PRO A 335 -6.01 -2.15 24.54
CA PRO A 335 -6.17 -1.08 25.52
C PRO A 335 -4.89 -0.73 26.30
N LEU A 336 -4.12 -1.76 26.68
CA LEU A 336 -2.83 -1.58 27.34
C LEU A 336 -1.87 -0.68 26.54
N LEU A 337 -1.80 -0.80 25.22
CA LEU A 337 -0.85 -0.03 24.42
C LEU A 337 -1.07 1.48 24.55
N ARG A 338 -2.33 1.92 24.46
CA ARG A 338 -2.67 3.34 24.60
C ARG A 338 -2.27 3.88 25.97
N ARG A 339 -2.43 3.06 27.01
CA ARG A 339 -2.02 3.40 28.38
C ARG A 339 -0.51 3.54 28.48
N LEU A 340 0.24 2.56 27.98
CA LEU A 340 1.71 2.58 27.97
C LEU A 340 2.26 3.79 27.22
N VAL A 341 1.69 4.15 26.07
CA VAL A 341 2.11 5.35 25.31
C VAL A 341 1.91 6.61 26.15
N ARG A 342 0.77 6.74 26.83
CA ARG A 342 0.51 7.91 27.69
C ARG A 342 1.44 8.01 28.88
N GLU A 343 1.64 6.89 29.59
CA GLU A 343 2.54 6.82 30.74
C GLU A 343 3.95 7.23 30.32
N ARG A 344 4.45 6.62 29.24
CA ARG A 344 5.80 6.83 28.75
C ARG A 344 6.07 8.24 28.22
N LEU A 345 5.06 8.89 27.63
CA LEU A 345 5.16 10.29 27.20
C LEU A 345 5.09 11.25 28.38
N HIS A 346 4.27 10.98 29.39
CA HIS A 346 4.27 11.78 30.63
C HIS A 346 5.62 11.69 31.35
N GLU A 347 6.22 10.51 31.45
CA GLU A 347 7.55 10.33 32.07
C GLU A 347 8.66 11.10 31.36
N ARG A 348 8.48 11.46 30.07
CA ARG A 348 9.43 12.25 29.29
C ARG A 348 9.02 13.71 29.13
N SER A 349 7.87 14.10 29.66
CA SER A 349 7.42 15.49 29.66
C SER A 349 8.21 16.25 30.73
N PRO A 350 8.87 17.37 30.38
CA PRO A 350 9.50 18.24 31.37
C PRO A 350 8.47 19.03 32.21
N ALA A 351 7.21 19.13 31.76
CA ALA A 351 6.16 19.80 32.51
C ALA A 351 5.66 18.92 33.67
N ALA A 352 5.91 19.36 34.91
CA ALA A 352 5.46 18.66 36.12
C ALA A 352 3.92 18.60 36.26
N GLU A 353 3.20 19.52 35.61
CA GLU A 353 1.74 19.64 35.63
C GLU A 353 1.26 20.17 34.26
N GLY A 354 1.24 19.30 33.24
CA GLY A 354 0.82 19.65 31.87
C GLY A 354 -0.44 18.89 31.44
N ALA A 355 -1.29 19.54 30.63
CA ALA A 355 -2.42 18.89 29.97
C ALA A 355 -1.89 17.71 29.13
N GLY A 356 -2.21 16.48 29.54
CA GLY A 356 -1.63 15.28 28.96
C GLY A 356 -1.80 15.22 27.43
N ILE A 357 -0.75 14.77 26.75
CA ILE A 357 -0.71 14.69 25.28
C ILE A 357 -1.84 13.80 24.78
N ALA A 358 -2.55 14.28 23.76
CA ALA A 358 -3.67 13.58 23.18
C ALA A 358 -3.22 12.35 22.39
N VAL A 359 -3.32 11.17 22.99
CA VAL A 359 -3.12 9.88 22.31
C VAL A 359 -4.44 9.40 21.69
N ARG A 360 -4.47 9.39 20.35
CA ARG A 360 -5.62 9.12 19.48
C ARG A 360 -5.47 7.77 18.80
N VAL A 361 -6.55 7.00 18.79
CA VAL A 361 -6.68 5.74 18.04
C VAL A 361 -8.00 5.85 17.29
N ASP A 362 -7.99 5.55 15.99
CA ASP A 362 -9.21 5.56 15.18
C ASP A 362 -10.14 4.40 15.55
N GLY A 363 -11.42 4.46 15.18
CA GLY A 363 -12.32 3.31 15.31
C GLY A 363 -11.90 2.13 14.44
N SER A 364 -11.27 2.41 13.30
CA SER A 364 -10.74 1.42 12.36
C SER A 364 -9.28 1.74 12.01
N PRO A 365 -8.33 1.53 12.94
CA PRO A 365 -6.93 1.89 12.75
C PRO A 365 -6.25 1.17 11.59
N GLU A 366 -6.77 0.01 11.16
CA GLU A 366 -6.35 -0.76 9.99
C GLU A 366 -6.78 -0.14 8.63
N LEU A 367 -7.72 0.82 8.63
CA LEU A 367 -8.24 1.48 7.43
C LEU A 367 -7.72 2.91 7.25
N VAL A 368 -7.08 3.47 8.28
CA VAL A 368 -6.63 4.86 8.35
C VAL A 368 -5.68 5.20 7.19
N ALA A 369 -4.69 4.34 6.94
CA ALA A 369 -3.72 4.56 5.86
C ALA A 369 -4.36 4.54 4.47
N ALA A 370 -5.37 3.69 4.22
CA ALA A 370 -6.06 3.67 2.93
C ALA A 370 -6.89 4.95 2.71
N ARG A 371 -7.58 5.44 3.74
CA ARG A 371 -8.30 6.73 3.66
C ARG A 371 -7.35 7.90 3.42
N GLY A 372 -6.23 7.91 4.13
CA GLY A 372 -5.18 8.91 3.96
C GLY A 372 -4.56 8.91 2.56
N ALA A 373 -4.34 7.72 2.00
CA ALA A 373 -3.94 7.57 0.60
C ALA A 373 -5.01 8.14 -0.34
N ALA A 374 -6.30 7.87 -0.10
CA ALA A 374 -7.37 8.42 -0.93
C ALA A 374 -7.42 9.96 -0.90
N TYR A 375 -7.21 10.59 0.26
CA TYR A 375 -7.03 12.04 0.35
C TYR A 375 -5.80 12.52 -0.45
N CYS A 376 -4.67 11.84 -0.36
CA CYS A 376 -3.50 12.17 -1.18
C CYS A 376 -3.80 12.10 -2.69
N ALA A 377 -4.60 11.12 -3.14
CA ALA A 377 -5.01 11.05 -4.53
C ALA A 377 -5.88 12.24 -4.96
N VAL A 378 -6.78 12.72 -4.09
CA VAL A 378 -7.54 13.96 -4.31
C VAL A 378 -6.61 15.17 -4.42
N ASP A 379 -5.62 15.29 -3.54
CA ASP A 379 -4.67 16.40 -3.55
C ASP A 379 -3.85 16.46 -4.84
N VAL A 380 -3.41 15.29 -5.34
CA VAL A 380 -2.66 15.20 -6.60
C VAL A 380 -3.49 15.67 -7.78
N LEU A 381 -4.76 15.23 -7.88
CA LEU A 381 -5.65 15.66 -8.97
C LEU A 381 -6.02 17.14 -8.88
N SER A 382 -6.24 17.64 -7.67
CA SER A 382 -6.59 19.06 -7.45
C SER A 382 -5.41 19.96 -7.85
N ALA A 383 -4.19 19.63 -7.41
CA ALA A 383 -2.98 20.37 -7.79
C ALA A 383 -2.63 20.25 -9.29
N ALA A 384 -3.03 19.17 -9.97
CA ALA A 384 -2.90 19.06 -11.42
C ALA A 384 -3.88 19.99 -12.15
N THR A 385 -5.13 20.05 -11.65
CA THR A 385 -6.18 20.93 -12.18
C THR A 385 -5.80 22.40 -12.02
N ASP A 386 -5.31 22.81 -10.85
CA ASP A 386 -4.86 24.19 -10.60
C ASP A 386 -3.70 24.60 -11.51
N ARG A 387 -2.73 23.70 -11.74
CA ARG A 387 -1.62 23.96 -12.67
C ARG A 387 -2.12 24.09 -14.11
N ALA A 388 -3.12 23.32 -14.51
CA ALA A 388 -3.73 23.43 -15.82
C ALA A 388 -4.50 24.76 -15.97
N ALA A 389 -5.26 25.16 -14.95
CA ALA A 389 -5.97 26.45 -14.91
C ALA A 389 -5.00 27.63 -14.96
N ALA A 390 -3.95 27.64 -14.13
CA ALA A 390 -2.92 28.68 -14.14
C ALA A 390 -2.19 28.78 -15.49
N ARG A 391 -1.91 27.64 -16.14
CA ARG A 391 -1.35 27.62 -17.51
C ARG A 391 -2.34 28.19 -18.53
N ALA A 392 -3.63 27.86 -18.41
CA ALA A 392 -4.68 28.38 -19.28
C ALA A 392 -4.82 29.91 -19.13
N GLU A 393 -4.87 30.42 -17.90
CA GLU A 393 -4.89 31.88 -17.61
C GLU A 393 -3.65 32.58 -18.17
N THR A 394 -2.47 31.99 -17.98
CA THR A 394 -1.21 32.52 -18.56
C THR A 394 -1.25 32.51 -20.09
N SER A 395 -1.87 31.50 -20.71
CA SER A 395 -2.02 31.42 -22.17
C SER A 395 -3.05 32.40 -22.75
N VAL A 396 -4.06 32.81 -21.96
CA VAL A 396 -5.04 33.82 -22.35
C VAL A 396 -4.44 35.22 -22.28
N LEU A 397 -3.50 35.47 -21.35
CA LEU A 397 -2.77 36.73 -21.25
C LEU A 397 -1.65 36.89 -22.30
N VAL A 398 -1.28 35.83 -23.02
CA VAL A 398 -0.34 35.86 -24.17
C VAL A 398 -1.09 35.79 -25.50
N ARG A 399 -2.23 36.48 -25.61
CA ARG A 399 -2.72 36.99 -26.90
C ARG A 399 -2.36 38.47 -26.98
N VAL A 400 -1.13 38.74 -27.40
CA VAL A 400 -0.80 40.05 -27.97
C VAL A 400 -1.39 40.04 -29.38
N ASP A 401 -2.22 41.03 -29.70
CA ASP A 401 -2.68 41.28 -31.06
C ASP A 401 -1.46 41.49 -31.95
N ASP A 402 -1.14 40.50 -32.78
CA ASP A 402 -0.19 40.66 -33.88
C ASP A 402 -0.83 41.53 -34.97
N SER A 403 -0.77 42.83 -34.76
CA SER A 403 -0.79 43.81 -35.82
C SER A 403 0.23 44.89 -35.49
N VAL A 404 1.49 44.73 -35.91
CA VAL A 404 2.30 45.75 -36.65
C VAL A 404 3.53 45.05 -37.26
N ALA A 405 3.87 45.54 -38.45
CA ALA A 405 4.86 45.16 -39.44
C ALA A 405 6.31 44.85 -38.99
N GLU A 406 6.95 44.07 -39.86
CA GLU A 406 8.38 43.78 -40.02
C GLU A 406 9.31 44.98 -39.74
N ALA A 407 10.31 44.76 -38.88
CA ALA A 407 11.63 45.39 -39.02
C ALA A 407 12.69 44.59 -38.24
N GLU A 408 13.81 44.37 -38.90
CA GLU A 408 14.97 43.58 -38.52
C GLU A 408 15.70 44.11 -37.27
N HIS A 409 16.15 43.20 -36.40
CA HIS A 409 17.54 43.16 -35.89
C HIS A 409 17.71 42.01 -34.86
N VAL A 410 18.35 40.94 -35.31
CA VAL A 410 18.85 39.87 -34.44
C VAL A 410 20.27 40.26 -34.02
N GLN A 411 20.50 40.54 -32.74
CA GLN A 411 21.85 40.65 -32.17
C GLN A 411 22.26 39.33 -31.54
N HIS A 412 23.27 38.72 -32.17
CA HIS A 412 23.99 37.52 -31.75
C HIS A 412 24.98 37.93 -30.65
N TYR A 413 24.92 37.31 -29.47
CA TYR A 413 25.95 37.49 -28.43
C TYR A 413 26.94 36.33 -28.50
N ASP A 414 28.11 36.62 -29.07
CA ASP A 414 29.32 35.80 -29.01
C ASP A 414 30.00 35.95 -27.63
N TYR A 415 30.49 34.83 -27.10
CA TYR A 415 31.24 34.73 -25.85
C TYR A 415 32.71 34.48 -26.17
N ASP A 416 33.61 35.40 -25.77
CA ASP A 416 35.07 35.29 -25.92
C ASP A 416 35.76 35.39 -24.54
N PRO A 417 36.58 34.41 -24.10
CA PRO A 417 37.22 34.41 -22.80
C PRO A 417 38.70 34.81 -22.90
N MET A 418 39.09 35.97 -22.33
CA MET A 418 40.40 36.21 -21.70
C MET A 418 40.54 37.69 -21.30
N ASN A 419 40.63 37.97 -19.99
CA ASN A 419 41.58 38.98 -19.50
C ASN A 419 41.92 38.73 -18.03
N GLU A 420 43.20 38.45 -17.79
CA GLU A 420 43.83 38.40 -16.48
C GLU A 420 44.03 39.82 -15.94
N GLN A 421 43.73 40.04 -14.66
CA GLN A 421 44.54 40.85 -13.72
C GLN A 421 43.83 40.90 -12.37
N ALA A 422 44.26 40.03 -11.45
CA ALA A 422 43.90 40.12 -10.04
C ALA A 422 45.18 40.36 -9.20
N VAL A 423 45.10 41.37 -8.36
CA VAL A 423 46.12 41.86 -7.43
C VAL A 423 46.09 41.01 -6.14
N GLU A 424 47.26 40.56 -5.67
CA GLU A 424 47.51 39.90 -4.36
C GLU A 424 47.25 40.89 -3.20
N ALA A 425 46.86 40.57 -1.95
CA ALA A 425 47.21 39.50 -0.99
C ALA A 425 46.28 39.64 0.26
N PRO A 426 46.55 39.07 1.46
CA PRO A 426 46.53 37.64 1.84
C PRO A 426 45.70 37.37 3.12
N VAL A 427 45.22 36.13 3.34
CA VAL A 427 44.98 35.61 4.70
C VAL A 427 45.22 34.10 4.76
N ASP A 428 46.08 33.71 5.72
CA ASP A 428 46.49 32.34 6.08
C ASP A 428 45.33 31.40 6.45
N ALA A 429 45.39 30.15 5.96
CA ALA A 429 45.00 28.98 6.73
C ALA A 429 45.59 27.69 6.10
N ALA A 430 46.40 26.99 6.90
CA ALA A 430 47.10 25.77 6.55
C ALA A 430 46.18 24.56 6.27
N ASP A 431 46.46 23.93 5.13
CA ASP A 431 46.59 22.50 4.85
C ASP A 431 45.68 21.48 5.58
N ARG A 432 44.59 21.08 4.90
CA ARG A 432 44.04 19.70 4.92
C ARG A 432 43.28 19.40 3.62
N SER A 433 43.94 18.92 2.56
CA SER A 433 43.31 17.99 1.58
C SER A 433 44.25 17.52 0.45
N ALA A 434 45.24 16.71 0.77
CA ALA A 434 45.85 15.84 -0.24
C ALA A 434 45.17 14.46 -0.21
N ARG A 435 44.17 14.22 -1.07
CA ARG A 435 43.78 12.84 -1.45
C ARG A 435 44.67 12.40 -2.61
N PRO A 436 45.35 11.24 -2.54
CA PRO A 436 46.12 10.75 -3.66
C PRO A 436 45.20 10.38 -4.85
N PRO A 437 45.62 10.61 -6.11
CA PRO A 437 44.84 10.25 -7.28
C PRO A 437 44.69 8.72 -7.39
N ARG A 438 43.48 8.26 -7.72
CA ARG A 438 43.23 6.84 -7.96
C ARG A 438 43.85 6.41 -9.31
N PRO A 439 44.47 5.22 -9.39
CA PRO A 439 45.01 4.72 -10.64
C PRO A 439 43.89 4.43 -11.66
N PRO A 440 44.17 4.55 -12.97
CA PRO A 440 43.19 4.28 -14.02
C PRO A 440 42.81 2.80 -14.04
N VAL A 441 41.51 2.51 -14.07
CA VAL A 441 40.97 1.17 -14.27
C VAL A 441 40.68 1.01 -15.76
N GLU A 442 41.46 0.17 -16.45
CA GLU A 442 41.10 -0.31 -17.78
C GLU A 442 39.98 -1.34 -17.63
N VAL A 443 38.77 -0.98 -18.08
CA VAL A 443 37.63 -1.88 -18.15
C VAL A 443 37.58 -2.42 -19.58
N GLU A 444 37.89 -3.71 -19.75
CA GLU A 444 37.61 -4.39 -21.02
C GLU A 444 36.09 -4.38 -21.26
N PRO A 445 35.60 -3.93 -22.43
CA PRO A 445 34.18 -3.91 -22.72
C PRO A 445 33.63 -5.34 -22.82
N MET A 446 32.76 -5.69 -21.88
CA MET A 446 32.00 -6.94 -21.92
C MET A 446 31.12 -6.94 -23.17
N HIS A 447 31.36 -7.89 -24.08
CA HIS A 447 30.52 -8.10 -25.26
C HIS A 447 29.14 -8.62 -24.80
N ILE A 448 28.17 -7.72 -24.68
CA ILE A 448 26.77 -8.06 -24.41
C ILE A 448 26.10 -8.35 -25.75
N GLU A 449 25.76 -9.61 -26.01
CA GLU A 449 24.90 -9.95 -27.15
C GLU A 449 23.52 -9.31 -26.96
N PRO A 450 22.98 -8.60 -27.98
CA PRO A 450 21.65 -8.01 -27.87
C PRO A 450 20.58 -9.11 -27.77
N PRO A 451 19.58 -8.98 -26.90
CA PRO A 451 18.53 -9.98 -26.76
C PRO A 451 17.75 -10.13 -28.08
N PRO A 452 17.29 -11.35 -28.42
CA PRO A 452 16.56 -11.59 -29.65
C PRO A 452 15.27 -10.76 -29.69
N LYS A 453 15.07 -10.03 -30.80
CA LYS A 453 13.87 -9.23 -31.06
C LYS A 453 12.63 -10.12 -31.02
N ARG A 454 11.87 -10.07 -29.92
CA ARG A 454 10.52 -10.64 -29.85
C ARG A 454 9.63 -9.87 -30.84
N LYS A 455 9.12 -10.57 -31.86
CA LYS A 455 8.12 -10.03 -32.77
C LYS A 455 6.89 -9.62 -31.94
N ALA A 456 6.57 -8.33 -31.94
CA ALA A 456 5.36 -7.80 -31.33
C ALA A 456 4.15 -8.32 -32.14
N VAL A 457 3.48 -9.34 -31.62
CA VAL A 457 2.16 -9.73 -32.12
C VAL A 457 1.17 -8.73 -31.54
N LYS A 458 0.70 -7.80 -32.39
CA LYS A 458 -0.43 -6.93 -32.05
C LYS A 458 -1.68 -7.80 -31.94
N ILE A 459 -2.06 -8.18 -30.73
CA ILE A 459 -3.36 -8.79 -30.47
C ILE A 459 -4.38 -7.65 -30.53
N VAL A 460 -5.10 -7.58 -31.65
CA VAL A 460 -6.26 -6.68 -31.81
C VAL A 460 -7.37 -7.24 -30.93
N LYS A 461 -7.69 -6.54 -29.82
CA LYS A 461 -8.88 -6.85 -29.01
C LYS A 461 -10.12 -6.48 -29.84
N LEU A 462 -10.70 -7.46 -30.54
CA LEU A 462 -12.03 -7.30 -31.14
C LEU A 462 -13.06 -7.32 -30.00
N SER A 463 -13.92 -6.30 -29.93
CA SER A 463 -15.01 -6.25 -28.96
C SER A 463 -16.05 -7.34 -29.27
N LEU A 464 -16.64 -7.91 -28.22
CA LEU A 464 -17.68 -8.96 -28.30
C LEU A 464 -18.84 -8.57 -29.25
N ALA A 465 -19.14 -7.27 -29.37
CA ALA A 465 -20.14 -6.74 -30.29
C ALA A 465 -19.78 -6.99 -31.77
N ALA A 466 -18.51 -6.87 -32.16
CA ALA A 466 -18.09 -7.10 -33.54
C ALA A 466 -18.21 -8.58 -33.95
N ILE A 467 -17.94 -9.50 -33.00
CA ILE A 467 -18.09 -10.94 -33.22
C ILE A 467 -19.57 -11.30 -33.41
N LEU A 468 -20.46 -10.73 -32.61
CA LEU A 468 -21.91 -10.97 -32.72
C LEU A 468 -22.50 -10.45 -34.03
N ILE A 469 -22.02 -9.29 -34.53
CA ILE A 469 -22.46 -8.73 -35.82
C ILE A 469 -22.02 -9.65 -36.98
N ILE A 470 -20.77 -10.12 -36.96
CA ILE A 470 -20.26 -11.03 -37.98
C ILE A 470 -21.05 -12.35 -37.96
N PHE A 471 -21.33 -12.89 -36.77
CA PHE A 471 -22.08 -14.13 -36.62
C PHE A 471 -23.53 -14.00 -37.13
N GLY A 472 -24.20 -12.88 -36.85
CA GLY A 472 -25.53 -12.59 -37.36
C GLY A 472 -25.58 -12.50 -38.89
N LEU A 473 -24.58 -11.84 -39.50
CA LEU A 473 -24.46 -11.74 -40.96
C LEU A 473 -24.27 -13.11 -41.62
N VAL A 474 -23.44 -13.97 -41.04
CA VAL A 474 -23.19 -15.32 -41.58
C VAL A 474 -24.45 -16.19 -41.48
N MET A 475 -25.16 -16.16 -40.35
CA MET A 475 -26.36 -16.97 -40.18
C MET A 475 -27.47 -16.57 -41.15
N THR A 476 -27.61 -15.25 -41.41
CA THR A 476 -28.58 -14.72 -42.37
C THR A 476 -28.23 -15.15 -43.81
N PHE A 477 -26.94 -15.25 -44.13
CA PHE A 477 -26.49 -15.71 -45.44
C PHE A 477 -26.73 -17.21 -45.67
N VAL A 478 -26.55 -18.05 -44.64
CA VAL A 478 -26.79 -19.50 -44.73
C VAL A 478 -28.27 -19.84 -44.88
N GLN A 479 -29.17 -19.08 -44.26
CA GLN A 479 -30.62 -19.32 -44.38
C GLN A 479 -31.20 -18.83 -45.72
N GLY A 480 -30.51 -17.94 -46.44
CA GLY A 480 -31.00 -17.36 -47.71
C GLY A 480 -30.89 -18.25 -48.95
N PHE A 481 -30.11 -19.34 -48.92
CA PHE A 481 -29.80 -20.15 -50.11
C PHE A 481 -30.19 -21.64 -50.05
N GLY A 482 -30.84 -22.08 -48.98
CA GLY A 482 -31.23 -23.49 -48.78
C GLY A 482 -32.59 -23.86 -49.37
N GLY A 483 -32.83 -23.60 -50.66
CA GLY A 483 -34.10 -23.92 -51.33
C GLY A 483 -33.89 -24.70 -52.62
N GLN A 484 -33.86 -26.04 -52.54
CA GLN A 484 -34.26 -26.96 -53.63
C GLN A 484 -34.33 -28.40 -53.10
N GLN A 485 -35.55 -28.91 -52.89
CA GLN A 485 -35.83 -30.35 -52.75
C GLN A 485 -35.86 -30.99 -54.14
N PRO A 486 -35.17 -32.12 -54.38
CA PRO A 486 -35.48 -32.97 -55.52
C PRO A 486 -36.55 -34.01 -55.14
N GLU A 487 -37.43 -34.24 -56.11
CA GLU A 487 -38.56 -35.16 -56.08
C GLU A 487 -38.16 -36.63 -55.89
N GLN A 488 -39.08 -37.39 -55.27
CA GLN A 488 -38.99 -38.85 -55.12
C GLN A 488 -39.29 -39.58 -56.43
N PRO A 489 -38.72 -40.77 -56.63
CA PRO A 489 -39.42 -41.86 -57.30
C PRO A 489 -39.72 -43.00 -56.32
N GLY A 490 -40.97 -43.47 -56.36
CA GLY A 490 -41.48 -44.49 -55.46
C GLY A 490 -41.30 -45.94 -55.90
N VAL A 491 -41.85 -46.79 -55.02
CA VAL A 491 -42.36 -48.15 -55.23
C VAL A 491 -41.32 -49.28 -55.28
N LEU A 492 -41.31 -50.12 -54.23
CA LEU A 492 -41.81 -51.50 -54.32
C LEU A 492 -42.01 -52.13 -52.93
N ARG A 493 -43.24 -52.60 -52.71
CA ARG A 493 -43.66 -53.54 -51.68
C ARG A 493 -42.90 -54.87 -51.82
N GLN A 494 -42.52 -55.47 -50.70
CA GLN A 494 -42.63 -56.93 -50.56
C GLN A 494 -43.09 -57.31 -49.15
N VAL A 495 -43.95 -58.32 -49.13
CA VAL A 495 -44.76 -58.85 -48.04
C VAL A 495 -44.24 -60.25 -47.72
N GLY A 496 -44.32 -60.64 -46.44
CA GLY A 496 -44.30 -62.03 -45.96
C GLY A 496 -42.92 -62.49 -45.49
N ASN A 497 -42.76 -63.16 -44.35
CA ASN A 497 -43.71 -63.85 -43.48
C ASN A 497 -43.11 -63.96 -42.08
#